data_AF-A0A1D6F9Y8-F1
#
_entry.id   AF-A0A1D6F9Y8-F1
#
_cell.length_a   1.000
_cell.length_b   1.000
_cell.length_c   1.000
_cell.angle_alpha   90.00
_cell.angle_beta   90.00
_cell.angle_gamma   90.00
#
_symmetry.space_group_name_H-M   'P 1'
#
loop_
_entity.id
_entity.type
_entity.pdbx_description
1 polymer ?
#
loop_
_entity_poly.entity_id
_entity_poly.type
_entity_poly.pdbx_seq_one_letter_code
_entity_poly.pdbx_strand_id
1 'polypeptide(L)'
;MAPAYLLAGVSAAGAAGCGRETDLAGVVCSLGCKIVELPVTYLGLPLHSGAIPKNKVQGLVDKVVARLPAWRGSMMSRGGRLVWIKSVMTAVPIYAMMANGIPTWAREEIEACCRRFLWAGADASVRGKCAVAWPVVARPYEFGGLGVLDLRLMGLALQVRWLWLQRNPADDGRAWTELPLKVAPEVRCLFHASTNFEVGNGQQTLFWKDRWIVGSSVEDIAPALISLVAKRTRSSQSVAVALQGNQWIRELRGGFSVQAISQYLKLWDAVREINLSPSTPDRLLWRWSSDGHFSV
;
A
#
# COMPACT_ATOMS: atom_id res chain seq x y z
N MET A 1 -22.92 3.27 18.22
CA MET A 1 -22.46 4.65 17.93
C MET A 1 -21.03 4.75 18.45
N ALA A 2 -20.02 4.77 17.57
CA ALA A 2 -18.64 4.95 18.02
C ALA A 2 -18.47 6.43 18.46
N PRO A 3 -17.91 6.72 19.64
CA PRO A 3 -17.69 8.10 20.05
C PRO A 3 -16.70 8.78 19.10
N ALA A 4 -16.98 10.03 18.72
CA ALA A 4 -16.05 10.86 17.97
C ALA A 4 -14.98 11.41 18.93
N TYR A 5 -13.72 11.11 18.65
CA TYR A 5 -12.57 11.54 19.44
C TYR A 5 -11.61 12.37 18.59
N LEU A 6 -11.11 13.47 19.15
CA LEU A 6 -9.99 14.21 18.58
C LEU A 6 -8.70 13.70 19.22
N LEU A 7 -7.75 13.27 18.39
CA LEU A 7 -6.45 12.78 18.85
C LEU A 7 -5.50 13.97 19.00
N ALA A 8 -5.09 14.28 20.22
CA ALA A 8 -4.02 15.24 20.47
C ALA A 8 -2.68 14.49 20.43
N GLY A 9 -1.89 14.72 19.38
CA GLY A 9 -0.50 14.27 19.30
C GLY A 9 0.43 15.34 19.85
N VAL A 10 0.96 15.16 21.06
CA VAL A 10 2.05 16.00 21.58
C VAL A 10 3.36 15.55 20.92
N SER A 11 3.88 16.36 20.00
CA SER A 11 5.32 16.60 19.90
C SER A 11 5.59 17.86 19.06
N ALA A 12 5.88 18.94 19.77
CA ALA A 12 6.50 20.16 19.27
C ALA A 12 7.97 19.92 18.89
N ALA A 13 8.23 19.04 17.92
CA ALA A 13 9.57 18.82 17.38
C ALA A 13 9.48 18.19 15.97
N GLY A 14 9.31 19.02 14.94
CA GLY A 14 9.51 18.56 13.55
C GLY A 14 8.75 19.30 12.46
N ALA A 15 7.72 20.08 12.79
CA ALA A 15 7.03 20.92 11.81
C ALA A 15 7.63 22.33 11.75
N ALA A 16 8.90 22.41 11.34
CA ALA A 16 9.44 23.67 10.81
C ALA A 16 8.76 23.90 9.45
N GLY A 17 7.63 24.62 9.46
CA GLY A 17 6.98 25.03 8.21
C GLY A 17 5.46 25.16 8.19
N CYS A 18 4.78 25.43 9.31
CA CYS A 18 3.52 26.18 9.26
C CYS A 18 3.15 26.69 10.66
N GLY A 19 3.47 27.95 10.94
CA GLY A 19 3.07 28.63 12.17
C GLY A 19 1.57 28.90 12.17
N ARG A 20 0.78 27.96 12.69
CA ARG A 20 -0.51 28.21 13.32
C ARG A 20 -0.65 27.21 14.46
N GLU A 21 -0.52 27.72 15.68
CA GLU A 21 -1.00 27.04 16.88
C GLU A 21 -2.51 26.88 16.67
N THR A 22 -2.93 25.68 16.26
CA THR A 22 -4.34 25.40 15.98
C THR A 22 -5.11 25.54 17.29
N ASP A 23 -6.10 26.44 17.32
CA ASP A 23 -7.06 26.60 18.42
C ASP A 23 -7.87 25.30 18.60
N LEU A 24 -7.29 24.36 19.33
CA LEU A 24 -7.87 23.07 19.66
C LEU A 24 -9.20 23.24 20.41
N ALA A 25 -9.36 24.32 21.18
CA ALA A 25 -10.59 24.61 21.92
C ALA A 25 -11.74 24.98 20.96
N GLY A 26 -11.47 25.81 19.94
CA GLY A 26 -12.45 26.16 18.91
C GLY A 26 -12.93 24.94 18.10
N VAL A 27 -12.02 24.02 17.77
CA VAL A 27 -12.36 22.78 17.05
C VAL A 27 -13.16 21.81 17.91
N VAL A 28 -12.79 21.65 19.19
CA VAL A 28 -13.52 20.80 20.15
C VAL A 28 -14.94 21.33 20.40
N CYS A 29 -15.09 22.64 20.54
CA CYS A 29 -16.39 23.28 20.69
C CYS A 29 -17.29 23.03 19.47
N SER A 30 -16.74 23.16 18.27
CA SER A 30 -17.48 22.98 17.01
C SER A 30 -17.89 21.53 16.74
N LEU A 31 -17.03 20.57 17.10
CA LEU A 31 -17.25 19.14 16.81
C LEU A 31 -17.85 18.36 18.00
N GLY A 32 -17.94 18.95 19.20
CA GLY A 32 -18.41 18.29 20.42
C GLY A 32 -17.60 17.05 20.83
N CYS A 33 -16.37 16.91 20.34
CA CYS A 33 -15.55 15.73 20.50
C CYS A 33 -14.73 15.75 21.80
N LYS A 34 -14.49 14.58 22.41
CA LYS A 34 -13.56 14.47 23.53
C LYS A 34 -12.13 14.40 23.01
N ILE A 35 -11.23 15.16 23.61
CA ILE A 35 -9.78 15.02 23.37
C ILE A 35 -9.31 13.77 24.10
N VAL A 36 -8.56 12.91 23.40
CA VAL A 36 -7.86 11.78 24.03
C VAL A 36 -6.38 11.86 23.67
N GLU A 37 -5.54 11.67 24.68
CA GLU A 37 -4.10 11.61 24.51
C GLU A 37 -3.67 10.24 23.99
N LEU A 38 -2.71 10.25 23.07
CA LEU A 38 -2.08 9.02 22.60
C LEU A 38 -1.14 8.46 23.69
N PRO A 39 -1.06 7.12 23.86
CA PRO A 39 -1.59 6.08 22.97
C PRO A 39 -2.99 5.58 23.33
N VAL A 40 -3.81 5.33 22.29
CA VAL A 40 -5.18 4.80 22.43
C VAL A 40 -5.38 3.54 21.59
N THR A 41 -6.39 2.73 21.92
CA THR A 41 -6.82 1.62 21.05
C THR A 41 -8.05 2.05 20.26
N TYR A 42 -7.96 2.07 18.94
CA TYR A 42 -9.06 2.39 18.04
C TYR A 42 -9.32 1.21 17.11
N LEU A 43 -10.57 0.73 17.07
CA LEU A 43 -10.99 -0.43 16.29
C LEU A 43 -10.10 -1.67 16.51
N GLY A 44 -9.57 -1.84 17.73
CA GLY A 44 -8.71 -2.96 18.10
C GLY A 44 -7.25 -2.83 17.68
N LEU A 45 -6.84 -1.69 17.09
CA LEU A 45 -5.45 -1.35 16.77
C LEU A 45 -4.91 -0.25 17.70
N PRO A 46 -3.63 -0.35 18.11
CA PRO A 46 -2.99 0.69 18.90
C PRO A 46 -2.61 1.89 18.03
N LEU A 47 -3.17 3.06 18.31
CA LEU A 47 -2.74 4.33 17.74
C LEU A 47 -1.63 4.92 18.60
N HIS A 48 -0.50 5.23 17.97
CA HIS A 48 0.67 5.84 18.58
C HIS A 48 1.15 7.00 17.71
N SER A 49 1.75 8.02 18.33
CA SER A 49 2.41 9.12 17.61
C SER A 49 3.76 8.68 17.00
N GLY A 50 4.39 7.66 17.58
CA GLY A 50 5.65 7.06 17.12
C GLY A 50 5.51 5.59 16.72
N ALA A 51 6.63 4.87 16.78
CA ALA A 51 6.65 3.43 16.54
C ALA A 51 5.78 2.68 17.54
N ILE A 52 4.97 1.72 17.05
CA ILE A 52 4.13 0.89 17.91
C ILE A 52 5.05 -0.01 18.75
N PRO A 53 4.92 -0.01 20.10
CA PRO A 53 5.78 -0.79 20.95
C PRO A 53 5.55 -2.30 20.75
N LYS A 54 6.61 -3.10 20.95
CA LYS A 54 6.62 -4.54 20.69
C LYS A 54 5.47 -5.27 21.40
N ASN A 55 5.19 -4.93 22.66
CA ASN A 55 4.12 -5.54 23.45
C ASN A 55 2.72 -5.38 22.84
N LYS A 56 2.44 -4.25 22.15
CA LYS A 56 1.15 -4.03 21.49
C LYS A 56 1.02 -4.86 20.22
N VAL A 57 2.11 -5.02 19.47
CA VAL A 57 2.16 -5.94 18.33
C VAL A 57 2.11 -7.40 18.78
N GLN A 58 2.72 -7.74 19.93
CA GLN A 58 2.63 -9.07 20.52
C GLN A 58 1.18 -9.47 20.77
N GLY A 59 0.35 -8.54 21.25
CA GLY A 59 -1.09 -8.79 21.41
C GLY A 59 -1.81 -9.21 20.12
N LEU A 60 -1.28 -8.87 18.94
CA LEU A 60 -1.80 -9.40 17.66
C LEU A 60 -1.38 -10.85 17.44
N VAL A 61 -0.11 -11.17 17.71
CA VAL A 61 0.40 -12.56 17.64
C VAL A 61 -0.39 -13.44 18.61
N ASP A 62 -0.61 -12.97 19.84
CA ASP A 62 -1.35 -13.69 20.87
C ASP A 62 -2.81 -13.90 20.44
N LYS A 63 -3.44 -12.93 19.76
CA LYS A 63 -4.77 -13.12 19.16
C LYS A 63 -4.79 -14.23 18.10
N VAL A 64 -3.73 -14.36 17.29
CA VAL A 64 -3.63 -15.45 16.31
C VAL A 64 -3.45 -16.80 17.02
N VAL A 65 -2.57 -16.85 18.03
CA VAL A 65 -2.35 -18.05 18.85
C VAL A 65 -3.63 -18.47 19.57
N ALA A 66 -4.41 -17.52 20.09
CA ALA A 66 -5.69 -17.77 20.74
C ALA A 66 -6.77 -18.33 19.79
N ARG A 67 -6.58 -18.24 18.46
CA ARG A 67 -7.45 -18.93 17.49
C ARG A 67 -7.09 -20.41 17.28
N LEU A 68 -6.02 -20.89 17.90
CA LEU A 68 -5.73 -22.32 17.91
C LEU A 68 -6.78 -23.05 18.76
N PRO A 69 -7.37 -24.13 18.25
CA PRO A 69 -8.35 -24.89 19.01
C PRO A 69 -7.65 -25.63 20.18
N ALA A 70 -8.04 -25.31 21.41
CA ALA A 70 -7.44 -25.85 22.64
C ALA A 70 -7.50 -27.39 22.76
N TRP A 71 -8.48 -28.03 22.11
CA TRP A 71 -8.81 -29.45 22.29
C TRP A 71 -8.80 -30.27 20.99
N ARG A 72 -8.37 -29.69 19.84
CA ARG A 72 -8.51 -30.34 18.52
C ARG A 72 -7.26 -30.37 17.64
N GLY A 73 -6.13 -29.84 18.10
CA GLY A 73 -4.87 -29.90 17.32
C GLY A 73 -4.38 -31.32 17.01
N SER A 74 -4.69 -32.31 17.87
CA SER A 74 -4.35 -33.73 17.69
C SER A 74 -5.37 -34.51 16.85
N MET A 75 -6.67 -34.20 16.96
CA MET A 75 -7.74 -34.90 16.24
C MET A 75 -8.02 -34.35 14.83
N MET A 76 -7.46 -33.20 14.46
CA MET A 76 -7.66 -32.63 13.12
C MET A 76 -6.71 -33.25 12.09
N SER A 77 -7.30 -33.71 10.98
CA SER A 77 -6.52 -34.10 9.80
C SER A 77 -5.64 -32.93 9.30
N ARG A 78 -4.57 -33.25 8.57
CA ARG A 78 -3.70 -32.21 7.96
C ARG A 78 -4.51 -31.26 7.06
N GLY A 79 -5.47 -31.80 6.31
CA GLY A 79 -6.39 -31.02 5.48
C GLY A 79 -7.27 -30.06 6.30
N GLY A 80 -7.84 -30.53 7.41
CA GLY A 80 -8.63 -29.68 8.31
C GLY A 80 -7.79 -28.55 8.92
N ARG A 81 -6.55 -28.84 9.31
CA ARG A 81 -5.61 -27.81 9.83
C ARG A 81 -5.24 -26.79 8.77
N LEU A 82 -5.02 -27.23 7.52
CA LEU A 82 -4.76 -26.34 6.40
C LEU A 82 -5.93 -25.38 6.15
N VAL A 83 -7.17 -25.90 6.12
CA VAL A 83 -8.37 -25.07 5.95
C VAL A 83 -8.48 -24.04 7.08
N TRP A 84 -8.26 -24.45 8.33
CA TRP A 84 -8.30 -23.55 9.49
C TRP A 84 -7.27 -22.43 9.41
N ILE A 85 -6.05 -22.74 8.95
CA ILE A 85 -5.01 -21.73 8.74
C ILE A 85 -5.49 -20.68 7.75
N LYS A 86 -6.04 -21.12 6.60
CA LYS A 86 -6.48 -20.23 5.52
C LYS A 86 -7.70 -19.37 5.88
N SER A 87 -8.67 -19.92 6.60
CA SER A 87 -9.93 -19.23 6.89
C SER A 87 -9.89 -18.43 8.19
N VAL A 88 -9.13 -18.87 9.19
CA VAL A 88 -9.12 -18.27 10.54
C VAL A 88 -7.80 -17.57 10.81
N MET A 89 -6.68 -18.29 10.78
CA MET A 89 -5.42 -17.74 11.27
C MET A 89 -4.87 -16.62 10.39
N THR A 90 -4.94 -16.76 9.07
CA THR A 90 -4.50 -15.72 8.12
C THR A 90 -5.46 -14.54 8.08
N ALA A 91 -6.72 -14.69 8.52
CA ALA A 91 -7.72 -13.62 8.54
C ALA A 91 -7.52 -12.63 9.71
N VAL A 92 -7.10 -13.12 10.88
CA VAL A 92 -6.87 -12.30 12.09
C VAL A 92 -5.93 -11.11 11.85
N PRO A 93 -4.75 -11.26 11.20
CA PRO A 93 -3.82 -10.15 11.00
C PRO A 93 -4.22 -9.19 9.86
N ILE A 94 -5.21 -9.50 9.02
CA ILE A 94 -5.54 -8.72 7.81
C ILE A 94 -5.76 -7.24 8.13
N TYR A 95 -6.56 -6.96 9.16
CA TYR A 95 -6.88 -5.58 9.53
C TYR A 95 -5.64 -4.78 9.96
N ALA A 96 -4.74 -5.41 10.74
CA ALA A 96 -3.49 -4.80 11.16
C ALA A 96 -2.52 -4.58 10.00
N MET A 97 -2.39 -5.57 9.11
CA MET A 97 -1.55 -5.49 7.91
C MET A 97 -2.00 -4.35 6.99
N MET A 98 -3.31 -4.25 6.75
CA MET A 98 -3.87 -3.18 5.92
C MET A 98 -3.57 -1.81 6.51
N ALA A 99 -3.76 -1.61 7.82
CA ALA A 99 -3.61 -0.29 8.44
C ALA A 99 -2.15 0.17 8.58
N ASN A 100 -1.30 -0.64 9.23
CA ASN A 100 0.04 -0.23 9.65
C ASN A 100 1.15 -1.17 9.14
N GLY A 101 0.79 -2.25 8.43
CA GLY A 101 1.69 -3.37 8.21
C GLY A 101 1.97 -4.13 9.51
N ILE A 102 2.82 -5.16 9.43
CA ILE A 102 3.27 -5.93 10.58
C ILE A 102 4.80 -6.06 10.49
N PRO A 103 5.55 -5.86 11.59
CA PRO A 103 7.00 -6.01 11.57
C PRO A 103 7.41 -7.46 11.27
N THR A 104 8.61 -7.63 10.71
CA THR A 104 9.12 -8.92 10.23
C THR A 104 9.08 -10.01 11.29
N TRP A 105 9.52 -9.70 12.52
CA TRP A 105 9.52 -10.67 13.63
C TRP A 105 8.12 -11.19 13.96
N ALA A 106 7.09 -10.32 13.96
CA ALA A 106 5.72 -10.72 14.32
C ALA A 106 5.10 -11.57 13.21
N ARG A 107 5.39 -11.24 11.95
CA ARG A 107 5.02 -12.07 10.80
C ARG A 107 5.65 -13.46 10.90
N GLU A 108 6.94 -13.53 11.19
CA GLU A 108 7.68 -14.79 11.33
C GLU A 108 7.17 -15.64 12.50
N GLU A 109 6.80 -15.01 13.63
CA GLU A 109 6.16 -15.70 14.75
C GLU A 109 4.79 -16.27 14.38
N ILE A 110 3.96 -15.51 13.67
CA ILE A 110 2.65 -15.98 13.17
C ILE A 110 2.85 -17.15 12.19
N GLU A 111 3.75 -17.02 11.22
CA GLU A 111 4.06 -18.09 10.27
C GLU A 111 4.61 -19.33 10.98
N ALA A 112 5.45 -19.15 12.00
CA ALA A 112 5.94 -20.25 12.84
C ALA A 112 4.80 -20.94 13.61
N CYS A 113 3.82 -20.19 14.10
CA CYS A 113 2.62 -20.72 14.73
C CYS A 113 1.80 -21.58 13.73
N CYS A 114 1.48 -21.02 12.56
CA CYS A 114 0.76 -21.72 11.49
C CYS A 114 1.51 -22.99 11.03
N ARG A 115 2.84 -22.91 10.87
CA ARG A 115 3.69 -24.05 10.49
C ARG A 115 3.67 -25.16 11.52
N ARG A 116 3.84 -24.80 12.81
CA ARG A 116 3.77 -25.78 13.90
C ARG A 116 2.41 -26.45 13.94
N PHE A 117 1.34 -25.68 13.84
CA PHE A 117 0.00 -26.20 13.81
C PHE A 117 -0.21 -27.15 12.62
N LEU A 118 0.15 -26.77 11.40
CA LEU A 118 -0.03 -27.59 10.19
C LEU A 118 0.65 -28.96 10.26
N TRP A 119 1.89 -29.00 10.77
CA TRP A 119 2.69 -30.23 10.76
C TRP A 119 2.59 -31.03 12.06
N ALA A 120 2.77 -30.37 13.20
CA ALA A 120 2.83 -31.03 14.52
C ALA A 120 1.50 -31.02 15.27
N GLY A 121 0.57 -30.12 14.94
CA GLY A 121 -0.74 -30.07 15.60
C GLY A 121 -0.58 -29.68 17.07
N ALA A 122 -1.05 -30.54 17.98
CA ALA A 122 -0.86 -30.38 19.42
C ALA A 122 0.47 -30.96 19.95
N ASP A 123 1.24 -31.65 19.11
CA ASP A 123 2.49 -32.26 19.55
C ASP A 123 3.55 -31.21 19.88
N ALA A 124 4.18 -31.33 21.04
CA ALA A 124 5.25 -30.43 21.48
C ALA A 124 6.49 -30.50 20.57
N SER A 125 6.72 -31.63 19.90
CA SER A 125 7.85 -31.83 18.98
C SER A 125 7.47 -31.61 17.53
N VAL A 126 8.15 -30.66 16.89
CA VAL A 126 8.05 -30.31 15.47
C VAL A 126 9.17 -30.96 14.64
N ARG A 127 10.25 -31.40 15.31
CA ARG A 127 11.47 -31.90 14.66
C ARG A 127 11.13 -33.15 13.83
N GLY A 128 11.48 -33.12 12.54
CA GLY A 128 11.24 -34.22 11.59
C GLY A 128 9.82 -34.33 11.03
N LYS A 129 8.87 -33.46 11.43
CA LYS A 129 7.46 -33.52 10.97
C LYS A 129 7.14 -32.59 9.80
N CYS A 130 7.98 -31.60 9.54
CA CYS A 130 7.81 -30.69 8.41
C CYS A 130 8.15 -31.40 7.10
N ALA A 131 7.14 -31.82 6.35
CA ALA A 131 7.36 -32.48 5.05
C ALA A 131 7.72 -31.48 3.94
N VAL A 132 7.23 -30.24 4.04
CA VAL A 132 7.42 -29.21 3.01
C VAL A 132 7.82 -27.87 3.64
N ALA A 133 8.75 -27.17 3.00
CA ALA A 133 9.20 -25.85 3.43
C ALA A 133 8.05 -24.82 3.38
N TRP A 134 7.99 -23.92 4.37
CA TRP A 134 6.90 -22.94 4.48
C TRP A 134 6.73 -22.03 3.26
N PRO A 135 7.81 -21.51 2.63
CA PRO A 135 7.68 -20.72 1.40
C PRO A 135 7.13 -21.49 0.20
N VAL A 136 7.14 -22.84 0.23
CA VAL A 136 6.51 -23.68 -0.79
C VAL A 136 5.03 -23.89 -0.44
N VAL A 137 4.72 -24.13 0.84
CA VAL A 137 3.34 -24.22 1.36
C VAL A 137 2.53 -22.96 1.04
N ALA A 138 3.16 -21.78 1.16
CA ALA A 138 2.54 -20.48 0.94
C ALA A 138 2.40 -20.06 -0.54
N ARG A 139 2.73 -20.95 -1.48
CA ARG A 139 2.50 -20.69 -2.92
C ARG A 139 1.04 -20.99 -3.30
N PRO A 140 0.51 -20.34 -4.34
CA PRO A 140 -0.74 -20.76 -4.98
C PRO A 140 -0.69 -22.21 -5.45
N TYR A 141 -1.85 -22.83 -5.62
CA TYR A 141 -1.96 -24.20 -6.10
C TYR A 141 -1.35 -24.39 -7.50
N GLU A 142 -1.50 -23.38 -8.36
CA GLU A 142 -0.93 -23.33 -9.72
C GLU A 142 0.60 -23.46 -9.73
N PHE A 143 1.26 -23.04 -8.65
CA PHE A 143 2.71 -23.12 -8.48
C PHE A 143 3.13 -24.26 -7.54
N GLY A 144 2.27 -25.28 -7.36
CA GLY A 144 2.55 -26.47 -6.56
C GLY A 144 2.52 -26.26 -5.05
N GLY A 145 1.96 -25.13 -4.58
CA GLY A 145 1.82 -24.86 -3.15
C GLY A 145 0.52 -25.40 -2.56
N LEU A 146 0.34 -25.18 -1.27
CA LEU A 146 -0.89 -25.57 -0.56
C LEU A 146 -1.90 -24.42 -0.49
N GLY A 147 -1.65 -23.28 -1.15
CA GLY A 147 -2.54 -22.12 -1.21
C GLY A 147 -2.75 -21.41 0.13
N VAL A 148 -1.78 -21.48 1.05
CA VAL A 148 -1.74 -20.61 2.23
C VAL A 148 -1.26 -19.25 1.78
N LEU A 149 -1.85 -18.16 2.27
CA LEU A 149 -1.43 -16.81 1.91
C LEU A 149 -0.08 -16.47 2.55
N ASP A 150 0.88 -16.03 1.75
CA ASP A 150 2.11 -15.39 2.23
C ASP A 150 1.75 -14.04 2.86
N LEU A 151 1.97 -13.92 4.19
CA LEU A 151 1.57 -12.74 4.95
C LEU A 151 2.32 -11.48 4.53
N ARG A 152 3.54 -11.59 4.00
CA ARG A 152 4.29 -10.43 3.48
C ARG A 152 3.67 -9.94 2.19
N LEU A 153 3.43 -10.85 1.24
CA LEU A 153 2.84 -10.49 -0.05
C LEU A 153 1.41 -9.96 0.13
N MET A 154 0.62 -10.63 0.98
CA MET A 154 -0.73 -10.17 1.34
C MET A 154 -0.70 -8.80 2.00
N GLY A 155 0.22 -8.56 2.95
CA GLY A 155 0.37 -7.26 3.58
C GLY A 155 0.69 -6.13 2.58
N LEU A 156 1.60 -6.38 1.64
CA LEU A 156 1.92 -5.42 0.57
C LEU A 156 0.68 -5.14 -0.29
N ALA A 157 -0.02 -6.18 -0.76
CA ALA A 157 -1.21 -6.03 -1.60
C ALA A 157 -2.34 -5.26 -0.89
N LEU A 158 -2.58 -5.54 0.40
CA LEU A 158 -3.58 -4.81 1.20
C LEU A 158 -3.23 -3.33 1.35
N GLN A 159 -1.94 -3.00 1.53
CA GLN A 159 -1.51 -1.61 1.67
C GLN A 159 -1.62 -0.81 0.38
N VAL A 160 -1.59 -1.46 -0.79
CA VAL A 160 -1.83 -0.79 -2.08
C VAL A 160 -3.21 -0.14 -2.14
N ARG A 161 -4.20 -0.67 -1.41
CA ARG A 161 -5.54 -0.10 -1.31
C ARG A 161 -5.54 1.39 -0.95
N TRP A 162 -4.64 1.82 -0.06
CA TRP A 162 -4.57 3.22 0.36
C TRP A 162 -4.07 4.13 -0.76
N LEU A 163 -3.10 3.67 -1.56
CA LEU A 163 -2.61 4.40 -2.73
C LEU A 163 -3.68 4.50 -3.81
N TRP A 164 -4.43 3.41 -4.02
CA TRP A 164 -5.58 3.41 -4.93
C TRP A 164 -6.61 4.47 -4.54
N LEU A 165 -7.06 4.44 -3.28
CA LEU A 165 -8.06 5.39 -2.77
C LEU A 165 -7.56 6.84 -2.77
N GLN A 166 -6.26 7.07 -2.58
CA GLN A 166 -5.67 8.41 -2.67
C GLN A 166 -5.63 8.92 -4.12
N ARG A 167 -5.32 8.05 -5.08
CA ARG A 167 -5.17 8.42 -6.51
C ARG A 167 -6.49 8.41 -7.28
N ASN A 168 -7.54 7.76 -6.75
CA ASN A 168 -8.88 7.75 -7.33
C ASN A 168 -9.90 8.42 -6.37
N PRO A 169 -9.88 9.76 -6.24
CA PRO A 169 -10.76 10.48 -5.33
C PRO A 169 -12.23 10.53 -5.80
N ALA A 170 -12.49 10.23 -7.08
CA ALA A 170 -13.82 10.23 -7.67
C ALA A 170 -14.77 9.24 -6.99
N ASP A 171 -14.23 8.19 -6.36
CA ASP A 171 -15.04 7.17 -5.68
C ASP A 171 -15.56 7.63 -4.31
N ASP A 172 -15.10 8.73 -3.68
CA ASP A 172 -15.53 8.97 -2.28
C ASP A 172 -15.30 10.34 -1.60
N GLY A 173 -14.80 11.39 -2.28
CA GLY A 173 -14.73 12.74 -1.66
C GLY A 173 -13.99 12.82 -0.31
N ARG A 174 -13.09 11.86 -0.06
CA ARG A 174 -12.47 11.64 1.25
C ARG A 174 -11.47 12.73 1.59
N ALA A 175 -11.76 13.51 2.63
CA ALA A 175 -10.88 14.58 3.13
C ALA A 175 -9.47 14.11 3.53
N TRP A 176 -9.27 12.82 3.82
CA TRP A 176 -7.95 12.29 4.20
C TRP A 176 -7.01 12.06 3.01
N THR A 177 -7.49 12.15 1.76
CA THR A 177 -6.66 11.92 0.55
C THR A 177 -5.51 12.91 0.42
N GLU A 178 -5.65 14.11 0.99
CA GLU A 178 -4.61 15.13 1.04
C GLU A 178 -3.54 14.87 2.12
N LEU A 179 -3.79 13.93 3.04
CA LEU A 179 -2.84 13.60 4.10
C LEU A 179 -1.67 12.78 3.55
N PRO A 180 -0.44 13.01 4.04
CA PRO A 180 0.74 12.27 3.59
C PRO A 180 0.66 10.80 4.02
N LEU A 181 0.49 9.90 3.06
CA LEU A 181 0.53 8.47 3.29
C LEU A 181 1.98 7.97 3.42
N LYS A 182 2.30 7.37 4.56
CA LYS A 182 3.55 6.65 4.79
C LYS A 182 3.39 5.20 4.34
N VAL A 183 3.95 4.88 3.18
CA VAL A 183 3.95 3.52 2.62
C VAL A 183 5.39 3.08 2.32
N ALA A 184 5.64 1.79 2.44
CA ALA A 184 6.94 1.21 2.09
C ALA A 184 7.22 1.35 0.58
N PRO A 185 8.50 1.46 0.16
CA PRO A 185 8.86 1.55 -1.27
C PRO A 185 8.27 0.40 -2.11
N GLU A 186 8.26 -0.81 -1.57
CA GLU A 186 7.74 -2.01 -2.22
C GLU A 186 6.25 -1.88 -2.55
N VAL A 187 5.46 -1.25 -1.66
CA VAL A 187 4.04 -0.98 -1.89
C VAL A 187 3.86 0.00 -3.04
N ARG A 188 4.71 1.03 -3.12
CA ARG A 188 4.69 1.99 -4.25
C ARG A 188 5.08 1.34 -5.56
N CYS A 189 6.12 0.49 -5.55
CA CYS A 189 6.52 -0.28 -6.72
C CYS A 189 5.40 -1.21 -7.18
N LEU A 190 4.76 -1.92 -6.25
CA LEU A 190 3.62 -2.78 -6.56
C LEU A 190 2.46 -1.98 -7.14
N PHE A 191 2.10 -0.84 -6.54
CA PHE A 191 1.05 0.05 -7.07
C PHE A 191 1.38 0.55 -8.47
N HIS A 192 2.60 1.03 -8.71
CA HIS A 192 3.03 1.47 -10.04
C HIS A 192 2.95 0.33 -11.05
N ALA A 193 3.47 -0.85 -10.72
CA ALA A 193 3.43 -2.00 -11.63
C ALA A 193 1.99 -2.49 -11.92
N SER A 194 1.06 -2.24 -10.99
CA SER A 194 -0.32 -2.76 -11.04
C SER A 194 -1.34 -1.76 -11.58
N THR A 195 -0.96 -0.51 -11.83
CA THR A 195 -1.89 0.53 -12.28
C THR A 195 -1.53 1.09 -13.64
N ASN A 196 -2.56 1.42 -14.43
CA ASN A 196 -2.44 2.21 -15.65
C ASN A 196 -3.34 3.44 -15.53
N PHE A 197 -3.00 4.52 -16.23
CA PHE A 197 -3.83 5.72 -16.28
C PHE A 197 -4.34 5.93 -17.70
N GLU A 198 -5.66 6.00 -17.86
CA GLU A 198 -6.30 6.51 -19.07
C GLU A 198 -6.40 8.03 -18.95
N VAL A 199 -5.71 8.73 -19.85
CA VAL A 199 -5.69 10.19 -19.83
C VAL A 199 -6.96 10.74 -20.48
N GLY A 200 -7.71 11.52 -19.70
CA GLY A 200 -8.82 12.34 -20.19
C GLY A 200 -8.35 13.79 -20.31
N ASN A 201 -8.57 14.59 -19.27
CA ASN A 201 -8.16 15.98 -19.20
C ASN A 201 -6.69 16.17 -18.78
N GLY A 202 -6.02 15.12 -18.31
CA GLY A 202 -4.62 15.08 -17.93
C GLY A 202 -4.27 15.75 -16.60
N GLN A 203 -5.25 16.17 -15.79
CA GLN A 203 -5.00 16.96 -14.58
C GLN A 203 -4.52 16.12 -13.39
N GLN A 204 -4.95 14.86 -13.29
CA GLN A 204 -4.63 13.99 -12.15
C GLN A 204 -3.44 13.07 -12.43
N THR A 205 -3.20 12.76 -13.70
CA THR A 205 -2.11 11.88 -14.16
C THR A 205 -0.78 12.64 -14.17
N LEU A 206 0.24 12.07 -13.54
CA LEU A 206 1.59 12.62 -13.51
C LEU A 206 2.36 12.22 -14.78
N PHE A 207 2.84 13.22 -15.52
CA PHE A 207 3.48 12.99 -16.82
C PHE A 207 4.70 12.07 -16.74
N TRP A 208 5.56 12.24 -15.73
CA TRP A 208 6.83 11.51 -15.68
C TRP A 208 6.74 10.11 -15.05
N LYS A 209 5.85 9.94 -14.07
CA LYS A 209 5.85 8.77 -13.16
C LYS A 209 4.73 7.78 -13.42
N ASP A 210 3.58 8.25 -13.89
CA ASP A 210 2.43 7.36 -14.05
C ASP A 210 2.51 6.57 -15.36
N ARG A 211 1.84 5.42 -15.40
CA ARG A 211 1.82 4.53 -16.57
C ARG A 211 0.67 4.87 -17.51
N TRP A 212 0.84 5.95 -18.27
CA TRP A 212 -0.22 6.51 -19.11
C TRP A 212 0.06 6.43 -20.62
N ILE A 213 1.26 5.98 -21.01
CA ILE A 213 1.65 5.80 -22.42
C ILE A 213 1.64 4.31 -22.75
N VAL A 214 0.53 3.81 -23.28
CA VAL A 214 0.35 2.38 -23.65
C VAL A 214 0.74 1.45 -22.49
N GLY A 215 0.35 1.83 -21.27
CA GLY A 215 0.66 1.08 -20.05
C GLY A 215 2.11 1.17 -19.58
N SER A 216 2.91 2.12 -20.07
CA SER A 216 4.27 2.46 -19.61
C SER A 216 4.33 3.90 -19.11
N SER A 217 5.30 4.18 -18.22
CA SER A 217 5.61 5.55 -17.80
C SER A 217 6.72 6.15 -18.65
N VAL A 218 6.90 7.47 -18.57
CA VAL A 218 8.03 8.14 -19.22
C VAL A 218 9.36 7.69 -18.59
N GLU A 219 9.36 7.36 -17.29
CA GLU A 219 10.52 6.77 -16.61
C GLU A 219 10.95 5.43 -17.24
N ASP A 220 9.98 4.60 -17.65
CA ASP A 220 10.25 3.32 -18.31
C ASP A 220 10.77 3.50 -19.75
N ILE A 221 10.17 4.44 -20.51
CA ILE A 221 10.49 4.67 -21.93
C ILE A 221 11.82 5.42 -22.09
N ALA A 222 12.09 6.37 -21.20
CA ALA A 222 13.15 7.36 -21.35
C ALA A 222 13.93 7.63 -20.05
N PRO A 223 14.61 6.62 -19.46
CA PRO A 223 15.33 6.76 -18.19
C PRO A 223 16.53 7.72 -18.25
N ALA A 224 17.17 7.91 -19.41
CA ALA A 224 18.25 8.88 -19.55
C ALA A 224 17.69 10.31 -19.59
N LEU A 225 16.51 10.53 -20.17
CA LEU A 225 15.84 11.84 -20.15
C LEU A 225 15.35 12.20 -18.76
N ILE A 226 14.80 11.25 -18.00
CA ILE A 226 14.27 11.58 -16.68
C ILE A 226 15.37 12.17 -15.79
N SER A 227 16.62 11.74 -15.96
CA SER A 227 17.79 12.25 -15.22
C SER A 227 18.00 13.77 -15.39
N LEU A 228 17.58 14.34 -16.51
CA LEU A 228 17.70 15.75 -16.87
C LEU A 228 16.59 16.64 -16.28
N VAL A 229 15.53 16.04 -15.74
CA VAL A 229 14.37 16.75 -15.18
C VAL A 229 14.55 16.94 -13.68
N ALA A 230 14.17 18.09 -13.12
CA ALA A 230 14.23 18.30 -11.67
C ALA A 230 13.30 17.33 -10.90
N LYS A 231 13.75 16.80 -9.76
CA LYS A 231 12.97 15.84 -8.94
C LYS A 231 11.59 16.37 -8.53
N ARG A 232 11.47 17.68 -8.33
CA ARG A 232 10.20 18.37 -8.04
C ARG A 232 9.24 18.23 -9.22
N THR A 233 9.66 18.64 -10.42
CA THR A 233 8.87 18.52 -11.66
C THR A 233 8.41 17.08 -11.90
N ARG A 234 9.31 16.10 -11.75
CA ARG A 234 8.96 14.66 -11.89
C ARG A 234 7.82 14.20 -10.98
N SER A 235 7.62 14.86 -9.84
CA SER A 235 6.66 14.45 -8.81
C SER A 235 5.39 15.29 -8.79
N SER A 236 5.33 16.40 -9.54
CA SER A 236 4.20 17.34 -9.49
C SER A 236 3.62 17.71 -10.85
N GLN A 237 4.34 17.52 -11.96
CA GLN A 237 3.86 17.93 -13.27
C GLN A 237 2.80 16.95 -13.79
N SER A 238 1.61 17.45 -14.04
CA SER A 238 0.51 16.70 -14.65
C SER A 238 0.68 16.58 -16.17
N VAL A 239 0.01 15.61 -16.78
CA VAL A 239 -0.01 15.46 -18.26
C VAL A 239 -0.57 16.70 -18.93
N ALA A 240 -1.64 17.30 -18.38
CA ALA A 240 -2.24 18.53 -18.91
C ALA A 240 -1.23 19.66 -19.05
N VAL A 241 -0.45 19.91 -17.98
CA VAL A 241 0.57 20.97 -17.96
C VAL A 241 1.74 20.62 -18.87
N ALA A 242 2.17 19.35 -18.85
CA ALA A 242 3.30 18.88 -19.64
C ALA A 242 3.05 19.03 -21.16
N LEU A 243 1.86 18.68 -21.64
CA LEU A 243 1.52 18.72 -23.06
C LEU A 243 1.20 20.13 -23.56
N GLN A 244 0.70 21.01 -22.69
CA GLN A 244 0.37 22.38 -23.07
C GLN A 244 1.59 23.12 -23.61
N GLY A 245 1.66 23.36 -24.92
CA GLY A 245 2.79 24.03 -25.55
C GLY A 245 4.13 23.29 -25.39
N ASN A 246 4.10 21.95 -25.25
CA ASN A 246 5.27 21.10 -25.07
C ASN A 246 6.18 21.52 -23.89
N GLN A 247 5.58 21.93 -22.77
CA GLN A 247 6.32 22.36 -21.57
C GLN A 247 7.25 21.27 -21.03
N TRP A 248 6.91 19.98 -21.21
CA TRP A 248 7.77 18.88 -20.80
C TRP A 248 9.18 18.95 -21.42
N ILE A 249 9.33 19.54 -22.61
CA ILE A 249 10.64 19.72 -23.27
C ILE A 249 11.46 20.79 -22.56
N ARG A 250 10.81 21.86 -22.11
CA ARG A 250 11.44 22.98 -21.40
C ARG A 250 11.96 22.58 -20.01
N GLU A 251 11.43 21.50 -19.47
CA GLU A 251 11.88 20.93 -18.19
C GLU A 251 13.20 20.16 -18.31
N LEU A 252 13.63 19.80 -19.52
CA LEU A 252 14.90 19.12 -19.77
C LEU A 252 16.05 20.10 -19.63
N ARG A 253 16.94 19.85 -18.67
CA ARG A 253 18.11 20.71 -18.40
C ARG A 253 19.42 19.93 -18.55
N GLY A 254 20.45 20.61 -19.02
CA GLY A 254 21.80 20.05 -19.16
C GLY A 254 22.08 19.52 -20.55
N GLY A 255 23.22 18.83 -20.69
CA GLY A 255 23.66 18.26 -21.96
C GLY A 255 22.94 16.95 -22.29
N PHE A 256 22.56 16.79 -23.55
CA PHE A 256 21.95 15.55 -24.04
C PHE A 256 23.04 14.57 -24.49
N SER A 257 23.05 13.37 -23.90
CA SER A 257 23.79 12.24 -24.47
C SER A 257 23.08 11.71 -25.72
N VAL A 258 23.79 10.96 -26.56
CA VAL A 258 23.19 10.30 -27.75
C VAL A 258 21.99 9.43 -27.35
N GLN A 259 22.08 8.73 -26.21
CA GLN A 259 20.98 7.95 -25.66
C GLN A 259 19.79 8.82 -25.28
N ALA A 260 20.03 9.97 -24.63
CA ALA A 260 18.98 10.92 -24.27
C ALA A 260 18.27 11.48 -25.51
N ILE A 261 19.01 11.78 -26.58
CA ILE A 261 18.44 12.23 -27.87
C ILE A 261 17.54 11.14 -28.49
N SER A 262 18.02 9.88 -28.52
CA SER A 262 17.21 8.77 -29.03
C SER A 262 15.92 8.58 -28.22
N GLN A 263 16.01 8.66 -26.90
CA GLN A 263 14.85 8.56 -26.01
C GLN A 263 13.89 9.74 -26.15
N TYR A 264 14.41 10.94 -26.41
CA TYR A 264 13.60 12.12 -26.72
C TYR A 264 12.74 11.90 -27.96
N LEU A 265 13.32 11.40 -29.05
CA LEU A 265 12.56 11.13 -30.28
C LEU A 265 11.46 10.09 -30.04
N LYS A 266 11.77 9.01 -29.31
CA LYS A 266 10.77 7.99 -28.93
C LYS A 266 9.64 8.58 -28.09
N LEU A 267 9.96 9.42 -27.11
CA LEU A 267 8.95 10.05 -26.26
C LEU A 267 8.12 11.07 -27.04
N TRP A 268 8.74 11.87 -27.90
CA TRP A 268 8.06 12.81 -28.78
C TRP A 268 7.04 12.10 -29.67
N ASP A 269 7.44 11.01 -30.33
CA ASP A 269 6.55 10.23 -31.18
C ASP A 269 5.40 9.60 -30.39
N ALA A 270 5.67 9.13 -29.17
CA ALA A 270 4.62 8.55 -28.32
C ALA A 270 3.60 9.60 -27.83
N VAL A 271 4.03 10.85 -27.64
CA VAL A 271 3.22 11.89 -27.00
C VAL A 271 2.49 12.79 -28.01
N ARG A 272 3.03 12.97 -29.23
CA ARG A 272 2.45 13.89 -30.24
C ARG A 272 1.04 13.52 -30.70
N GLU A 273 0.65 12.25 -30.58
CA GLU A 273 -0.66 11.74 -31.02
C GLU A 273 -1.71 11.76 -29.89
N ILE A 274 -1.31 12.21 -28.70
CA ILE A 274 -2.17 12.23 -27.52
C ILE A 274 -3.01 13.51 -27.52
N ASN A 275 -4.33 13.33 -27.61
CA ASN A 275 -5.30 14.42 -27.57
C ASN A 275 -6.03 14.41 -26.23
N LEU A 276 -5.90 15.50 -25.47
CA LEU A 276 -6.60 15.67 -24.20
C LEU A 276 -8.05 16.07 -24.43
N SER A 277 -8.94 15.46 -23.67
CA SER A 277 -10.38 15.76 -23.70
C SER A 277 -10.76 16.53 -22.42
N PRO A 278 -10.99 17.85 -22.49
CA PRO A 278 -11.17 18.69 -21.31
C PRO A 278 -12.36 18.31 -20.43
N SER A 279 -13.40 17.71 -21.03
CA SER A 279 -14.64 17.32 -20.37
C SER A 279 -14.60 15.96 -19.67
N THR A 280 -13.59 15.13 -19.95
CA THR A 280 -13.49 13.77 -19.40
C THR A 280 -12.41 13.73 -18.32
N PRO A 281 -12.69 13.24 -17.10
CA PRO A 281 -11.66 13.07 -16.08
C PRO A 281 -10.70 11.93 -16.46
N ASP A 282 -9.47 12.00 -15.94
CA ASP A 282 -8.54 10.89 -15.98
C ASP A 282 -9.09 9.67 -15.23
N ARG A 283 -8.75 8.46 -15.68
CA ARG A 283 -9.18 7.22 -15.02
C ARG A 283 -7.98 6.38 -14.61
N LEU A 284 -7.98 5.97 -13.35
CA LEU A 284 -7.03 4.99 -12.83
C LEU A 284 -7.59 3.58 -13.04
N LEU A 285 -6.80 2.71 -13.65
CA LEU A 285 -7.17 1.32 -13.92
C LEU A 285 -6.29 0.35 -13.14
N TRP A 286 -6.92 -0.65 -12.54
CA TRP A 286 -6.26 -1.80 -11.93
C TRP A 286 -6.03 -2.88 -12.98
N ARG A 287 -4.76 -3.22 -13.24
CA ARG A 287 -4.39 -4.12 -14.35
C ARG A 287 -4.83 -5.57 -14.16
N TRP A 288 -5.14 -5.97 -12.94
CA TRP A 288 -5.41 -7.36 -12.59
C TRP A 288 -6.90 -7.71 -12.60
N SER A 289 -7.77 -6.72 -12.80
CA SER A 289 -9.22 -6.91 -12.89
C SER A 289 -9.73 -6.51 -14.26
N SER A 290 -10.69 -7.27 -14.81
CA SER A 290 -11.27 -7.01 -16.13
C SER A 290 -12.11 -5.74 -16.19
N ASP A 291 -12.67 -5.33 -15.06
CA ASP A 291 -13.45 -4.09 -14.90
C ASP A 291 -12.56 -2.87 -14.56
N GLY A 292 -11.26 -3.08 -14.36
CA GLY A 292 -10.31 -2.05 -13.98
C GLY A 292 -10.44 -1.58 -12.52
N HIS A 293 -11.27 -2.22 -11.70
CA HIS A 293 -11.42 -1.86 -10.27
C HIS A 293 -10.42 -2.61 -9.39
N PHE A 294 -9.99 -1.95 -8.31
CA PHE A 294 -9.06 -2.53 -7.37
C PHE A 294 -9.66 -3.71 -6.59
N SER A 295 -8.97 -4.84 -6.64
CA SER A 295 -9.23 -6.02 -5.81
C SER A 295 -7.93 -6.63 -5.31
N VAL A 296 -8.00 -7.27 -4.13
CA VAL A 296 -6.90 -8.01 -3.49
C VAL A 296 -7.21 -9.49 -3.51
#